data_AF-A0A948URK0-F1
#
_entry.id   AF-A0A948URK0-F1
#
_cell.length_a   1.000
_cell.length_b   1.000
_cell.length_c   1.000
_cell.angle_alpha   90.00
_cell.angle_beta   90.00
_cell.angle_gamma   90.00
#
_symmetry.space_group_name_H-M   'P 1'
#
loop_
_entity.id
_entity.type
_entity.pdbx_description
1 polymer ?
#
loop_
_entity_poly.entity_id
_entity_poly.type
_entity_poly.pdbx_seq_one_letter_code
_entity_poly.pdbx_strand_id
1 'polypeptide(L)' 'DESDREIVRTIIAMAKNLHMNVIAEGVETKEQKEFLVQNGCHEIQGYFYYKPLPITEINIILKN' A
#
# COMPACT_ATOMS: atom_id res chain seq x y z
N ASP A 1 13.05 3.20 9.28
CA ASP A 1 13.42 4.10 10.40
C ASP A 1 12.59 5.39 10.29
N GLU A 2 12.86 6.46 11.06
CA GLU A 2 12.08 7.71 10.91
C GLU A 2 12.41 8.46 9.60
N SER A 3 13.63 8.33 9.08
CA SER A 3 14.02 8.92 7.79
C SER A 3 13.22 8.30 6.64
N ASP A 4 13.08 6.98 6.61
CA ASP A 4 12.27 6.26 5.63
C ASP A 4 10.81 6.72 5.67
N ARG A 5 10.27 6.93 6.88
CA ARG A 5 8.89 7.41 7.05
C ARG A 5 8.72 8.81 6.49
N GLU A 6 9.68 9.70 6.68
CA GLU A 6 9.65 11.05 6.09
C GLU A 6 9.74 11.03 4.56
N ILE A 7 10.56 10.15 3.99
CA ILE A 7 10.63 9.95 2.54
C ILE A 7 9.26 9.51 2.01
N VAL A 8 8.63 8.51 2.66
CA VAL A 8 7.31 8.02 2.26
C VAL A 8 6.24 9.11 2.38
N ARG A 9 6.22 9.87 3.49
CA ARG A 9 5.32 11.03 3.67
C ARG A 9 5.45 12.03 2.52
N THR A 10 6.69 12.37 2.18
CA THR A 10 7.02 13.34 1.13
C THR A 10 6.54 12.85 -0.23
N ILE A 11 6.79 11.60 -0.60
CA ILE A 11 6.35 11.01 -1.87
C ILE A 11 4.83 11.01 -1.98
N ILE A 12 4.12 10.59 -0.92
CA ILE A 12 2.65 10.58 -0.92
C ILE A 12 2.10 11.99 -1.09
N ALA A 13 2.66 12.98 -0.36
CA ALA A 13 2.25 14.37 -0.48
C ALA A 13 2.50 14.93 -1.88
N MET A 14 3.65 14.63 -2.48
CA MET A 14 3.99 15.02 -3.86
C MET A 14 3.00 14.44 -4.86
N ALA A 15 2.72 13.14 -4.80
CA ALA A 15 1.79 12.50 -5.73
C ALA A 15 0.37 13.07 -5.59
N LYS A 16 -0.10 13.32 -4.37
CA LYS A 16 -1.39 13.99 -4.12
C LYS A 16 -1.47 15.37 -4.79
N ASN A 17 -0.41 16.17 -4.68
CA ASN A 17 -0.33 17.49 -5.30
C ASN A 17 -0.25 17.44 -6.83
N LEU A 18 0.31 16.37 -7.37
CA LEU A 18 0.38 16.12 -8.81
C LEU A 18 -0.84 15.40 -9.37
N HIS A 19 -1.87 15.14 -8.54
CA HIS A 19 -3.05 14.35 -8.91
C HIS A 19 -2.68 12.96 -9.47
N MET A 20 -1.62 12.35 -8.94
CA MET A 20 -1.18 11.01 -9.27
C MET A 20 -1.70 10.00 -8.25
N ASN A 21 -2.05 8.81 -8.73
CA ASN A 21 -2.31 7.67 -7.86
C ASN A 21 -1.00 7.09 -7.35
N VAL A 22 -1.02 6.58 -6.12
CA VAL A 22 0.14 5.91 -5.49
C VAL A 22 -0.32 4.57 -4.96
N ILE A 23 0.44 3.54 -5.30
CA ILE A 23 0.36 2.22 -4.68
C ILE A 23 1.59 1.99 -3.81
N ALA A 24 1.36 1.55 -2.57
CA ALA A 24 2.42 1.09 -1.69
C ALA A 24 2.55 -0.44 -1.78
N GLU A 25 3.69 -0.90 -2.30
CA GLU A 25 4.01 -2.33 -2.44
C GLU A 25 4.86 -2.83 -1.26
N GLY A 26 4.82 -4.14 -1.01
CA GLY A 26 5.63 -4.78 0.03
C GLY A 26 5.12 -4.57 1.47
N VAL A 27 3.83 -4.29 1.66
CA VAL A 27 3.25 -4.13 3.00
C VAL A 27 3.00 -5.49 3.64
N GLU A 28 3.60 -5.73 4.80
CA GLU A 28 3.56 -7.00 5.51
C GLU A 28 2.85 -6.92 6.86
N THR A 29 2.85 -5.74 7.49
CA THR A 29 2.31 -5.56 8.84
C THR A 29 1.14 -4.58 8.89
N LYS A 30 0.30 -4.74 9.93
CA LYS A 30 -0.80 -3.81 10.22
C LYS A 30 -0.31 -2.39 10.45
N GLU A 31 0.82 -2.23 11.13
CA GLU A 31 1.42 -0.92 11.43
C GLU A 31 1.84 -0.19 10.15
N GLN A 32 2.48 -0.89 9.21
CA GLN A 32 2.82 -0.32 7.90
C GLN A 32 1.58 0.13 7.14
N LYS A 33 0.54 -0.73 7.10
CA LYS A 33 -0.75 -0.40 6.48
C LYS A 33 -1.40 0.83 7.10
N GLU A 34 -1.43 0.91 8.43
CA GLU A 34 -2.03 2.04 9.14
C GLU A 34 -1.25 3.34 8.91
N PHE A 35 0.08 3.28 8.93
CA PHE A 35 0.93 4.42 8.58
C PHE A 35 0.63 4.94 7.16
N LEU A 36 0.53 4.06 6.17
CA LEU A 36 0.25 4.45 4.78
C LEU A 36 -1.14 5.10 4.63
N VAL A 37 -2.17 4.49 5.22
CA VAL A 37 -3.54 5.02 5.18
C VAL A 37 -3.64 6.38 5.88
N GLN A 38 -3.00 6.53 7.05
CA GLN A 38 -2.99 7.82 7.76
C GLN A 38 -2.32 8.95 6.96
N ASN A 39 -1.38 8.62 6.08
CA ASN A 39 -0.72 9.59 5.21
C ASN A 39 -1.42 9.76 3.84
N GLY A 40 -2.51 9.04 3.59
CA GLY A 40 -3.35 9.20 2.39
C GLY A 40 -3.04 8.24 1.24
N CYS A 41 -2.19 7.22 1.44
CA CYS A 41 -1.99 6.14 0.49
C CYS A 41 -2.99 5.01 0.78
N HIS A 42 -3.96 4.82 -0.12
CA HIS A 42 -5.08 3.88 0.06
C HIS A 42 -4.97 2.64 -0.83
N GLU A 43 -4.15 2.69 -1.89
CA GLU A 43 -3.83 1.51 -2.71
C GLU A 43 -2.61 0.81 -2.11
N ILE A 44 -2.81 -0.43 -1.68
CA ILE A 44 -1.82 -1.17 -0.90
C ILE A 44 -1.71 -2.60 -1.44
N GLN A 45 -0.47 -3.03 -1.66
CA GLN A 45 -0.14 -4.40 -2.01
C GLN A 45 0.90 -4.94 -1.03
N GLY A 46 0.73 -6.19 -0.62
CA GLY A 46 1.76 -6.94 0.07
C GLY A 46 1.21 -8.14 0.82
N TYR A 47 2.11 -8.85 1.48
CA TYR A 47 1.80 -10.10 2.18
C TYR A 47 0.86 -9.89 3.37
N PHE A 48 0.68 -8.65 3.82
CA PHE A 48 -0.36 -8.30 4.78
C PHE A 48 -1.76 -8.74 4.31
N TYR A 49 -2.04 -8.63 3.01
CA TYR A 49 -3.28 -9.12 2.40
C TYR A 49 -3.12 -10.54 1.89
N TYR A 50 -2.32 -10.71 0.83
CA TYR A 50 -2.09 -12.00 0.20
C TYR A 50 -0.66 -12.06 -0.31
N LYS A 51 -0.04 -13.25 -0.21
CA LYS A 51 1.14 -13.57 -1.03
C LYS A 51 0.74 -13.64 -2.51
N PRO A 52 1.69 -13.66 -3.46
CA PRO A 52 1.40 -14.00 -4.85
C PRO A 52 0.67 -15.34 -4.91
N LEU A 53 -0.45 -15.37 -5.64
CA LEU A 53 -1.28 -16.55 -5.80
C LEU A 53 -1.38 -16.95 -7.27
N PRO A 54 -1.56 -18.25 -7.57
CA PRO A 54 -1.89 -18.70 -8.90
C PRO A 54 -3.21 -18.11 -9.41
N ILE A 55 -3.33 -17.95 -10.74
CA ILE A 55 -4.55 -17.42 -11.37
C ILE A 55 -5.81 -18.24 -11.03
N THR A 56 -5.65 -19.54 -10.78
CA THR A 56 -6.74 -20.45 -10.39
C THR A 56 -7.39 -20.08 -9.05
N GLU A 57 -6.70 -19.30 -8.22
CA GLU A 57 -7.15 -18.88 -6.90
C GLU A 57 -7.76 -17.47 -6.87
N ILE A 58 -7.81 -16.77 -8.01
CA ILE A 58 -8.32 -15.39 -8.07
C ILE A 58 -9.76 -15.25 -7.55
N ASN A 59 -10.58 -16.27 -7.78
CA ASN A 59 -11.98 -16.33 -7.34
C ASN A 59 -12.12 -16.44 -5.82
N ILE A 60 -11.06 -16.77 -5.08
CA ILE A 60 -11.08 -16.75 -3.61
C ILE A 60 -11.09 -15.32 -3.10
N ILE A 61 -10.49 -14.38 -3.85
CA ILE A 61 -10.29 -12.99 -3.42
C ILE A 61 -11.35 -12.05 -4.00
N LEU A 62 -11.68 -12.19 -5.29
CA LEU A 62 -12.53 -11.23 -6.02
C LEU A 62 -14.04 -11.53 -5.93
N LYS A 63 -14.52 -12.10 -4.82
CA LYS A 63 -15.97 -12.29 -4.63
C LYS A 63 -16.60 -10.97 -4.19
N ASN A 64 -17.43 -10.41 -5.07
CA ASN A 64 -18.37 -9.34 -4.73
C ASN A 64 -19.40 -9.81 -3.70
#